data_AF-A0A7W2R317-F1
#
_entry.id   AF-A0A7W2R317-F1
#
_cell.length_a   1.000
_cell.length_b   1.000
_cell.length_c   1.000
_cell.angle_alpha   90.00
_cell.angle_beta   90.00
_cell.angle_gamma   90.00
#
_symmetry.space_group_name_H-M   'P 1'
#
loop_
_entity.id
_entity.type
_entity.pdbx_description
1 polymer ?
#
loop_
_entity_poly.entity_id
_entity_poly.type
_entity_poly.pdbx_seq_one_letter_code
_entity_poly.pdbx_strand_id
1 'polypeptide(L)'
;MKIIRVITFIWCGFGSSYAQQDLINTLQKQAITNDSLIKVIKNYEQSNNENQVTLRHLLDTINNLKSDLSKLKNLETEMNELEKFIKLKTDSIFILKSNITDKDVQLITQEQINIQKIKDVKENSKNVMITRVVDNYKNRNFEDLIKSSTLQSILNDKQILGPSKDIEPLLSDLEKYFSITKLFQSTFNNAKIKDAQNQFNQIQLESSSIDKLRNKVENYQALNDGLKETIEKIMTLDGQESVASMSKETQNKKLSKILIEISYYIFNYDINLLDYPYLSDVMFEIIKRKTPNPDADISDLLKKL
;
A
#
# COMPACT_ATOMS: atom_id res chain seq x y z
N MET A 1 153.42 -50.48 2.80
CA MET A 1 153.96 -49.30 3.52
C MET A 1 153.17 -49.20 4.83
N LYS A 2 153.73 -49.30 6.06
CA LYS A 2 154.66 -48.36 6.75
C LYS A 2 154.14 -46.92 6.64
N ILE A 3 153.57 -46.29 7.67
CA ILE A 3 154.17 -45.56 8.82
C ILE A 3 153.00 -45.17 9.77
N ILE A 4 153.00 -45.10 11.11
CA ILE A 4 154.01 -45.29 12.20
C ILE A 4 153.34 -45.86 13.49
N ARG A 5 153.94 -45.72 14.69
CA ARG A 5 153.35 -45.93 16.04
C ARG A 5 153.92 -44.90 17.05
N VAL A 6 153.16 -44.53 18.10
CA VAL A 6 153.59 -44.08 19.47
C VAL A 6 152.33 -44.29 20.37
N ILE A 7 152.17 -45.15 21.40
CA ILE A 7 152.90 -45.49 22.67
C ILE A 7 152.87 -44.32 23.67
N THR A 8 152.20 -44.32 24.83
CA THR A 8 152.35 -45.10 26.09
C THR A 8 150.99 -45.21 26.82
N PHE A 9 150.60 -46.17 27.68
CA PHE A 9 151.18 -47.01 28.77
C PHE A 9 150.94 -46.51 30.23
N ILE A 10 150.10 -47.27 30.95
CA ILE A 10 149.87 -47.49 32.42
C ILE A 10 149.19 -46.46 33.38
N TRP A 11 148.11 -46.97 34.02
CA TRP A 11 147.84 -47.10 35.48
C TRP A 11 146.85 -46.19 36.24
N CYS A 12 146.24 -46.83 37.27
CA CYS A 12 145.26 -46.36 38.25
C CYS A 12 143.89 -45.90 37.67
N GLY A 13 142.73 -46.15 38.33
CA GLY A 13 142.45 -46.87 39.57
C GLY A 13 140.93 -46.96 39.82
N PHE A 14 140.53 -47.78 40.79
CA PHE A 14 139.14 -48.09 41.19
C PHE A 14 138.17 -46.88 41.27
N GLY A 15 136.99 -46.97 40.62
CA GLY A 15 135.85 -46.10 40.92
C GLY A 15 134.85 -45.86 39.78
N SER A 16 133.92 -46.80 39.51
CA SER A 16 132.85 -46.58 38.51
C SER A 16 131.54 -47.36 38.70
N SER A 17 131.28 -47.96 39.87
CA SER A 17 130.03 -48.71 40.14
C SER A 17 128.88 -47.88 40.73
N TYR A 18 129.15 -46.71 41.30
CA TYR A 18 128.11 -45.87 41.94
C TYR A 18 127.43 -44.87 40.99
N ALA A 19 128.07 -44.50 39.88
CA ALA A 19 127.54 -43.49 38.94
C ALA A 19 126.32 -43.96 38.13
N GLN A 20 126.10 -45.28 37.97
CA GLN A 20 124.95 -45.82 37.25
C GLN A 20 123.66 -45.80 38.09
N GLN A 21 123.75 -46.02 39.40
CA GLN A 21 122.57 -46.13 40.27
C GLN A 21 121.80 -44.80 40.40
N ASP A 22 122.54 -43.68 40.50
CA ASP A 22 121.96 -42.35 40.69
C ASP A 22 121.33 -41.80 39.41
N LEU A 23 121.92 -42.13 38.25
CA LEU A 23 121.36 -41.85 36.93
C LEU A 23 119.99 -42.53 36.76
N ILE A 24 119.85 -43.78 37.20
CA ILE A 24 118.59 -44.55 37.12
C ILE A 24 117.49 -43.90 37.98
N ASN A 25 117.80 -43.49 39.21
CA ASN A 25 116.83 -42.80 40.08
C ASN A 25 116.39 -41.44 39.49
N THR A 26 117.32 -40.73 38.85
CA THR A 26 117.04 -39.44 38.19
C THR A 26 116.15 -39.63 36.97
N LEU A 27 116.42 -40.66 36.14
CA LEU A 27 115.60 -41.05 35.00
C LEU A 27 114.19 -41.52 35.44
N GLN A 28 114.07 -42.25 36.56
CA GLN A 28 112.76 -42.61 37.11
C GLN A 28 111.95 -41.40 37.57
N LYS A 29 112.58 -40.43 38.26
CA LYS A 29 111.91 -39.17 38.62
C LYS A 29 111.48 -38.40 37.38
N GLN A 30 112.33 -38.28 36.36
CA GLN A 30 111.99 -37.65 35.10
C GLN A 30 110.86 -38.38 34.36
N ALA A 31 110.81 -39.72 34.40
CA ALA A 31 109.71 -40.50 33.82
C ALA A 31 108.37 -40.23 34.53
N ILE A 32 108.37 -40.16 35.87
CA ILE A 32 107.17 -39.81 36.67
C ILE A 32 106.74 -38.37 36.39
N THR A 33 107.69 -37.43 36.29
CA THR A 33 107.40 -36.03 35.95
C THR A 33 106.84 -35.90 34.52
N ASN A 34 107.41 -36.64 33.56
CA ASN A 34 106.89 -36.68 32.18
C ASN A 34 105.49 -37.31 32.13
N ASP A 35 105.22 -38.41 32.82
CA ASP A 35 103.87 -39.02 32.86
C ASP A 35 102.84 -38.08 33.51
N SER A 36 103.23 -37.33 34.55
CA SER A 36 102.42 -36.27 35.15
C SER A 36 102.14 -35.12 34.16
N LEU A 37 103.17 -34.63 33.47
CA LEU A 37 103.04 -33.57 32.46
C LEU A 37 102.20 -34.03 31.26
N ILE A 38 102.34 -35.28 30.81
CA ILE A 38 101.50 -35.89 29.76
C ILE A 38 100.03 -35.93 30.19
N LYS A 39 99.74 -36.28 31.45
CA LYS A 39 98.37 -36.22 32.00
C LYS A 39 97.82 -34.80 32.05
N VAL A 40 98.63 -33.82 32.46
CA VAL A 40 98.23 -32.40 32.45
C VAL A 40 97.96 -31.91 31.04
N ILE A 41 98.84 -32.19 30.07
CA ILE A 41 98.66 -31.85 28.65
C ILE A 41 97.37 -32.48 28.12
N LYS A 42 97.16 -33.78 28.35
CA LYS A 42 95.94 -34.49 27.90
C LYS A 42 94.66 -33.91 28.49
N ASN A 43 94.67 -33.50 29.77
CA ASN A 43 93.54 -32.83 30.40
C ASN A 43 93.29 -31.42 29.81
N TYR A 44 94.35 -30.67 29.50
CA TYR A 44 94.24 -29.39 28.80
C TYR A 44 93.73 -29.54 27.36
N GLU A 45 94.19 -30.54 26.61
CA GLU A 45 93.69 -30.87 25.28
C GLU A 45 92.21 -31.24 25.32
N GLN A 46 91.79 -32.07 26.28
CA GLN A 46 90.38 -32.42 26.47
C GLN A 46 89.54 -31.17 26.80
N SER A 47 89.95 -30.37 27.80
CA SER A 47 89.23 -29.15 28.17
C SER A 47 89.18 -28.12 27.02
N ASN A 48 90.24 -28.02 26.22
CA ASN A 48 90.26 -27.16 25.03
C ASN A 48 89.29 -27.68 23.94
N ASN A 49 89.19 -28.98 23.74
CA ASN A 49 88.21 -29.58 22.83
C ASN A 49 86.77 -29.35 23.30
N GLU A 50 86.49 -29.55 24.60
CA GLU A 50 85.18 -29.26 25.21
C GLU A 50 84.82 -27.76 25.08
N ASN A 51 85.79 -26.87 25.30
CA ASN A 51 85.63 -25.43 25.07
C ASN A 51 85.35 -25.11 23.59
N GLN A 52 86.05 -25.73 22.64
CA GLN A 52 85.79 -25.53 21.20
C GLN A 52 84.38 -26.00 20.79
N VAL A 53 83.91 -27.13 21.31
CA VAL A 53 82.53 -27.62 21.08
C VAL A 53 81.51 -26.61 21.62
N THR A 54 81.74 -26.11 22.83
CA THR A 54 80.88 -25.09 23.46
C THR A 54 80.87 -23.78 22.65
N LEU A 55 82.03 -23.35 22.14
CA LEU A 55 82.17 -22.13 21.34
C LEU A 55 81.45 -22.24 19.98
N ARG A 56 81.47 -23.43 19.35
CA ARG A 56 80.66 -23.71 18.15
C ARG A 56 79.16 -23.63 18.44
N HIS A 57 78.69 -24.28 19.51
CA HIS A 57 77.28 -24.22 19.90
C HIS A 57 76.81 -22.78 20.20
N LEU A 58 77.65 -21.96 20.84
CA LEU A 58 77.37 -20.54 21.05
C LEU A 58 77.31 -19.75 19.73
N LEU A 59 78.20 -20.02 18.78
CA LEU A 59 78.15 -19.42 17.43
C LEU A 59 76.86 -19.78 16.68
N ASP A 60 76.46 -21.06 16.71
CA ASP A 60 75.21 -21.53 16.10
C ASP A 60 73.99 -20.88 16.76
N THR A 61 74.00 -20.75 18.09
CA THR A 61 72.96 -20.04 18.85
C THR A 61 72.90 -18.56 18.45
N ILE A 62 74.03 -17.87 18.31
CA ILE A 62 74.10 -16.47 17.86
C ILE A 62 73.55 -16.33 16.42
N ASN A 63 73.86 -17.27 15.53
CA ASN A 63 73.37 -17.26 14.16
C ASN A 63 71.84 -17.48 14.10
N ASN A 64 71.30 -18.39 14.91
CA ASN A 64 69.87 -18.59 15.06
C ASN A 64 69.17 -17.35 15.62
N LEU A 65 69.71 -16.74 16.69
CA LEU A 65 69.17 -15.50 17.26
C LEU A 65 69.17 -14.33 16.27
N LYS A 66 70.20 -14.21 15.42
CA LYS A 66 70.22 -13.21 14.32
C LYS A 66 69.13 -13.48 13.27
N SER A 67 68.88 -14.76 12.95
CA SER A 67 67.80 -15.17 12.05
C SER A 67 66.43 -14.86 12.64
N ASP A 68 66.20 -15.15 13.91
CA ASP A 68 64.92 -14.88 14.57
C ASP A 68 64.69 -13.37 14.76
N LEU A 69 65.73 -12.59 15.04
CA LEU A 69 65.65 -11.13 15.10
C LEU A 69 65.28 -10.51 13.74
N SER A 70 65.74 -11.08 12.62
CA SER A 70 65.33 -10.60 11.29
C SER A 70 63.88 -10.94 10.97
N LYS A 71 63.40 -12.15 11.35
CA LYS A 71 61.98 -12.52 11.25
C LYS A 71 61.09 -11.60 12.09
N LEU A 72 61.51 -11.28 13.32
CA LEU A 72 60.76 -10.41 14.23
C LEU A 72 60.60 -8.99 13.66
N LYS A 73 61.65 -8.46 13.02
CA LYS A 73 61.61 -7.16 12.34
C LYS A 73 60.69 -7.16 11.11
N ASN A 74 60.62 -8.27 10.37
CA ASN A 74 59.67 -8.42 9.27
C ASN A 74 58.23 -8.44 9.80
N LEU A 75 57.95 -9.22 10.85
CA LEU A 75 56.64 -9.26 11.51
C LEU A 75 56.21 -7.88 12.05
N GLU A 76 57.13 -7.13 12.65
CA GLU A 76 56.87 -5.74 13.08
C GLU A 76 56.46 -4.85 11.89
N THR A 77 57.08 -5.04 10.72
CA THR A 77 56.76 -4.29 9.50
C THR A 77 55.36 -4.67 8.97
N GLU A 78 55.07 -5.97 8.88
CA GLU A 78 53.74 -6.50 8.48
C GLU A 78 52.62 -6.04 9.42
N MET A 79 52.88 -6.02 10.73
CA MET A 79 51.90 -5.58 11.74
C MET A 79 51.58 -4.08 11.58
N ASN A 80 52.59 -3.24 11.31
CA ASN A 80 52.41 -1.82 11.00
C ASN A 80 51.61 -1.58 9.69
N GLU A 81 51.74 -2.46 8.69
CA GLU A 81 50.95 -2.38 7.45
C GLU A 81 49.49 -2.81 7.68
N LEU A 82 49.26 -3.89 8.43
CA LEU A 82 47.94 -4.34 8.83
C LEU A 82 47.20 -3.28 9.68
N GLU A 83 47.88 -2.63 10.62
CA GLU A 83 47.28 -1.56 11.44
C GLU A 83 46.85 -0.35 10.59
N LYS A 84 47.68 0.08 9.63
CA LYS A 84 47.29 1.11 8.63
C LYS A 84 46.08 0.68 7.81
N PHE A 85 46.03 -0.58 7.36
CA PHE A 85 44.90 -1.10 6.59
C PHE A 85 43.60 -1.15 7.41
N ILE A 86 43.67 -1.61 8.67
CA ILE A 86 42.54 -1.63 9.61
C ILE A 86 42.01 -0.21 9.84
N LYS A 87 42.90 0.77 10.00
CA LYS A 87 42.51 2.18 10.14
C LYS A 87 41.77 2.70 8.91
N LEU A 88 42.33 2.51 7.71
CA LEU A 88 41.68 2.89 6.44
C LEU A 88 40.30 2.24 6.25
N LYS A 89 40.15 0.96 6.66
CA LYS A 89 38.84 0.28 6.63
C LYS A 89 37.87 0.82 7.67
N THR A 90 38.36 1.19 8.85
CA THR A 90 37.54 1.81 9.91
C THR A 90 36.99 3.16 9.46
N ASP A 91 37.84 4.01 8.88
CA ASP A 91 37.45 5.32 8.33
C ASP A 91 36.43 5.16 7.18
N SER A 92 36.65 4.19 6.29
CA SER A 92 35.70 3.86 5.22
C SER A 92 34.34 3.37 5.75
N ILE A 93 34.32 2.53 6.79
CA ILE A 93 33.09 2.09 7.45
C ILE A 93 32.36 3.27 8.11
N PHE A 94 33.08 4.21 8.72
CA PHE A 94 32.50 5.41 9.32
C PHE A 94 31.80 6.28 8.27
N ILE A 95 32.46 6.56 7.14
CA ILE A 95 31.89 7.31 6.01
C ILE A 95 30.64 6.61 5.46
N LEU A 96 30.69 5.29 5.26
CA LEU A 96 29.55 4.51 4.78
C LEU A 96 28.37 4.56 5.75
N LYS A 97 28.61 4.51 7.07
CA LYS A 97 27.56 4.66 8.09
C LYS A 97 26.90 6.04 8.03
N SER A 98 27.68 7.12 7.93
CA SER A 98 27.13 8.48 7.77
C SER A 98 26.24 8.57 6.53
N ASN A 99 26.73 8.10 5.38
CA ASN A 99 25.98 8.11 4.12
C ASN A 99 24.69 7.28 4.17
N ILE A 100 24.63 6.22 4.98
CA ILE A 100 23.39 5.45 5.21
C ILE A 100 22.43 6.29 6.05
N THR A 101 22.87 6.85 7.18
CA THR A 101 22.03 7.71 8.03
C THR A 101 21.48 8.92 7.28
N ASP A 102 22.30 9.59 6.46
CA ASP A 102 21.86 10.71 5.63
C ASP A 102 20.79 10.30 4.61
N LYS A 103 20.92 9.10 4.01
CA LYS A 103 19.91 8.54 3.10
C LYS A 103 18.63 8.13 3.81
N ASP A 104 18.71 7.55 5.00
CA ASP A 104 17.54 7.19 5.80
C ASP A 104 16.72 8.44 6.17
N VAL A 105 17.39 9.53 6.58
CA VAL A 105 16.76 10.83 6.84
C VAL A 105 16.10 11.42 5.58
N GLN A 106 16.77 11.34 4.42
CA GLN A 106 16.18 11.76 3.14
C GLN A 106 14.95 10.94 2.77
N LEU A 107 14.99 9.61 2.99
CA LEU A 107 13.89 8.70 2.67
C LEU A 107 12.65 9.02 3.53
N ILE A 108 12.82 9.15 4.84
CA ILE A 108 11.73 9.53 5.77
C ILE A 108 11.13 10.90 5.39
N THR A 109 11.99 11.87 5.05
CA THR A 109 11.55 13.20 4.62
C THR A 109 10.73 13.12 3.31
N GLN A 110 11.19 12.33 2.35
CA GLN A 110 10.52 12.15 1.06
C GLN A 110 9.18 11.41 1.21
N GLU A 111 9.07 10.44 2.11
CA GLU A 111 7.81 9.76 2.43
C GLU A 111 6.79 10.75 3.01
N GLN A 112 7.18 11.60 3.96
CA GLN A 112 6.31 12.64 4.52
C GLN A 112 5.81 13.62 3.44
N ILE A 113 6.71 14.09 2.56
CA ILE A 113 6.36 14.94 1.41
C ILE A 113 5.36 14.24 0.47
N ASN A 114 5.58 12.96 0.18
CA ASN A 114 4.70 12.19 -0.72
C ASN A 114 3.31 11.97 -0.09
N ILE A 115 3.25 11.66 1.21
CA ILE A 115 1.98 11.55 1.97
C ILE A 115 1.21 12.87 1.92
N GLN A 116 1.89 14.00 2.10
CA GLN A 116 1.23 15.31 2.05
C GLN A 116 0.72 15.63 0.64
N LYS A 117 1.54 15.43 -0.41
CA LYS A 117 1.11 15.59 -1.81
C LYS A 117 -0.13 14.74 -2.14
N ILE A 118 -0.21 13.51 -1.65
CA ILE A 118 -1.39 12.64 -1.84
C ILE A 118 -2.64 13.22 -1.15
N LYS A 119 -2.50 13.81 0.05
CA LYS A 119 -3.60 14.50 0.72
C LYS A 119 -4.03 15.75 -0.07
N ASP A 120 -3.08 16.58 -0.48
CA ASP A 120 -3.35 17.82 -1.21
C ASP A 120 -4.04 17.55 -2.55
N VAL A 121 -3.60 16.53 -3.30
CA VAL A 121 -4.24 16.12 -4.56
C VAL A 121 -5.67 15.59 -4.31
N LYS A 122 -5.91 14.85 -3.22
CA LYS A 122 -7.27 14.38 -2.86
C LYS A 122 -8.20 15.54 -2.51
N GLU A 123 -7.74 16.47 -1.66
CA GLU A 123 -8.55 17.63 -1.26
C GLU A 123 -8.82 18.55 -2.46
N ASN A 124 -7.82 18.81 -3.29
CA ASN A 124 -7.98 19.59 -4.53
C ASN A 124 -8.97 18.91 -5.51
N SER A 125 -8.88 17.60 -5.70
CA SER A 125 -9.79 16.86 -6.60
C SER A 125 -11.23 16.92 -6.10
N LYS A 126 -11.44 16.77 -4.79
CA LYS A 126 -12.74 16.93 -4.13
C LYS A 126 -13.27 18.36 -4.27
N ASN A 127 -12.44 19.37 -4.06
CA ASN A 127 -12.83 20.78 -4.20
C ASN A 127 -13.21 21.12 -5.65
N VAL A 128 -12.45 20.65 -6.65
CA VAL A 128 -12.81 20.81 -8.08
C VAL A 128 -14.15 20.15 -8.40
N MET A 129 -14.41 18.95 -7.85
CA MET A 129 -15.68 18.26 -8.05
C MET A 129 -16.86 19.02 -7.42
N ILE A 130 -16.69 19.49 -6.18
CA ILE A 130 -17.67 20.33 -5.46
C ILE A 130 -17.93 21.62 -6.23
N THR A 131 -16.89 22.34 -6.66
CA THR A 131 -17.02 23.57 -7.45
C THR A 131 -17.80 23.31 -8.74
N ARG A 132 -17.48 22.25 -9.48
CA ARG A 132 -18.20 21.90 -10.72
C ARG A 132 -19.68 21.58 -10.48
N VAL A 133 -20.01 20.89 -9.39
CA VAL A 133 -21.42 20.68 -9.00
C VAL A 133 -22.07 22.02 -8.67
N VAL A 134 -21.45 22.83 -7.83
CA VAL A 134 -21.93 24.17 -7.45
C VAL A 134 -22.20 25.05 -8.67
N ASP A 135 -21.30 25.08 -9.65
CA ASP A 135 -21.40 25.87 -10.88
C ASP A 135 -22.47 25.37 -11.86
N ASN A 136 -22.88 24.09 -11.79
CA ASN A 136 -24.03 23.60 -12.56
C ASN A 136 -25.36 24.21 -12.09
N TYR A 137 -25.47 24.55 -10.81
CA TYR A 137 -26.69 25.10 -10.20
C TYR A 137 -26.65 26.61 -10.02
N LYS A 138 -25.48 27.19 -9.68
CA LYS A 138 -25.33 28.65 -9.57
C LYS A 138 -25.64 29.32 -10.91
N ASN A 139 -26.38 30.43 -10.85
CA ASN A 139 -26.80 31.26 -11.99
C ASN A 139 -27.81 30.62 -12.96
N ARG A 140 -28.39 29.45 -12.65
CA ARG A 140 -29.56 28.92 -13.40
C ARG A 140 -30.87 29.20 -12.66
N ASN A 141 -31.92 29.50 -13.40
CA ASN A 141 -33.27 29.59 -12.84
C ASN A 141 -33.85 28.18 -12.60
N PHE A 142 -34.89 28.09 -11.77
CA PHE A 142 -35.49 26.82 -11.36
C PHE A 142 -36.12 26.04 -12.53
N GLU A 143 -36.74 26.73 -13.49
CA GLU A 143 -37.39 26.13 -14.66
C GLU A 143 -36.38 25.40 -15.57
N ASP A 144 -35.20 25.99 -15.78
CA ASP A 144 -34.15 25.39 -16.60
C ASP A 144 -33.42 24.26 -15.85
N LEU A 145 -33.37 24.31 -14.51
CA LEU A 145 -32.90 23.20 -13.69
C LEU A 145 -33.85 22.00 -13.76
N ILE A 146 -35.18 22.22 -13.66
CA ILE A 146 -36.19 21.17 -13.86
C ILE A 146 -36.02 20.48 -15.23
N LYS A 147 -35.83 21.25 -16.31
CA LYS A 147 -35.67 20.71 -17.67
C LYS A 147 -34.37 19.93 -17.87
N SER A 148 -33.30 20.27 -17.14
CA SER A 148 -31.95 19.74 -17.36
C SER A 148 -31.48 18.73 -16.30
N SER A 149 -32.31 18.42 -15.31
CA SER A 149 -31.99 17.52 -14.19
C SER A 149 -33.01 16.39 -14.03
N THR A 150 -32.65 15.40 -13.21
CA THR A 150 -33.52 14.30 -12.80
C THR A 150 -33.38 14.08 -11.30
N LEU A 151 -34.31 13.36 -10.66
CA LEU A 151 -34.15 13.01 -9.23
C LEU A 151 -32.81 12.32 -8.96
N GLN A 152 -32.34 11.46 -9.87
CA GLN A 152 -31.09 10.73 -9.67
C GLN A 152 -29.86 11.65 -9.73
N SER A 153 -29.84 12.66 -10.62
CA SER A 153 -28.73 13.62 -10.65
C SER A 153 -28.70 14.47 -9.39
N ILE A 154 -29.86 14.94 -8.91
CA ILE A 154 -29.97 15.71 -7.65
C ILE A 154 -29.45 14.91 -6.45
N LEU A 155 -29.86 13.63 -6.31
CA LEU A 155 -29.40 12.77 -5.21
C LEU A 155 -27.89 12.50 -5.26
N ASN A 156 -27.33 12.26 -6.45
CA ASN A 156 -25.89 12.08 -6.64
C ASN A 156 -25.11 13.37 -6.27
N ASP A 157 -25.59 14.52 -6.73
CA ASP A 157 -24.95 15.81 -6.50
C ASP A 157 -24.97 16.22 -5.02
N LYS A 158 -26.08 15.97 -4.30
CA LYS A 158 -26.14 16.09 -2.83
C LYS A 158 -25.09 15.23 -2.13
N GLN A 159 -24.92 13.98 -2.56
CA GLN A 159 -23.92 13.08 -1.98
C GLN A 159 -22.49 13.60 -2.17
N ILE A 160 -22.21 14.25 -3.30
CA ILE A 160 -20.90 14.86 -3.61
C ILE A 160 -20.63 16.12 -2.77
N LEU A 161 -21.66 16.96 -2.57
CA LEU A 161 -21.57 18.23 -1.84
C LEU A 161 -21.40 18.03 -0.33
N GLY A 162 -22.02 17.00 0.24
CA GLY A 162 -22.06 16.81 1.68
C GLY A 162 -22.66 18.04 2.40
N PRO A 163 -22.07 18.53 3.51
CA PRO A 163 -22.64 19.64 4.28
C PRO A 163 -22.41 21.04 3.66
N SER A 164 -22.16 21.15 2.35
CA SER A 164 -21.96 22.42 1.65
C SER A 164 -23.26 23.25 1.60
N LYS A 165 -23.27 24.43 2.23
CA LYS A 165 -24.51 25.17 2.50
C LYS A 165 -25.05 25.99 1.32
N ASP A 166 -24.23 26.34 0.34
CA ASP A 166 -24.56 27.34 -0.69
C ASP A 166 -25.77 26.96 -1.57
N ILE A 167 -25.88 25.69 -1.96
CA ILE A 167 -26.91 25.21 -2.91
C ILE A 167 -27.79 24.08 -2.36
N GLU A 168 -27.56 23.64 -1.12
CA GLU A 168 -28.38 22.60 -0.48
C GLU A 168 -29.88 22.94 -0.40
N PRO A 169 -30.30 24.20 -0.13
CA PRO A 169 -31.73 24.56 -0.18
C PRO A 169 -32.34 24.36 -1.57
N LEU A 170 -31.64 24.78 -2.62
CA LEU A 170 -32.06 24.63 -4.02
C LEU A 170 -32.16 23.15 -4.43
N LEU A 171 -31.19 22.33 -4.05
CA LEU A 171 -31.22 20.89 -4.29
C LEU A 171 -32.33 20.19 -3.50
N SER A 172 -32.58 20.62 -2.27
CA SER A 172 -33.70 20.12 -1.45
C SER A 172 -35.06 20.41 -2.09
N ASP A 173 -35.24 21.60 -2.66
CA ASP A 173 -36.47 21.98 -3.34
C ASP A 173 -36.65 21.27 -4.69
N LEU A 174 -35.57 21.04 -5.44
CA LEU A 174 -35.58 20.17 -6.64
C LEU A 174 -35.88 18.71 -6.28
N GLU A 175 -35.32 18.18 -5.18
CA GLU A 175 -35.57 16.83 -4.69
C GLU A 175 -37.04 16.63 -4.33
N LYS A 176 -37.65 17.57 -3.57
CA LYS A 176 -39.10 17.58 -3.28
C LYS A 176 -39.91 17.61 -4.58
N TYR A 177 -39.62 18.55 -5.48
CA TYR A 177 -40.33 18.70 -6.76
C TYR A 177 -40.36 17.39 -7.58
N PHE A 178 -39.20 16.76 -7.79
CA PHE A 178 -39.13 15.51 -8.55
C PHE A 178 -39.75 14.32 -7.80
N SER A 179 -39.66 14.29 -6.46
CA SER A 179 -40.27 13.23 -5.64
C SER A 179 -41.79 13.29 -5.67
N ILE A 180 -42.37 14.49 -5.57
CA ILE A 180 -43.82 14.71 -5.70
C ILE A 180 -44.29 14.35 -7.12
N THR A 181 -43.53 14.72 -8.16
CA THR A 181 -43.85 14.39 -9.56
C THR A 181 -43.97 12.87 -9.80
N LYS A 182 -43.21 12.04 -9.07
CA LYS A 182 -43.32 10.57 -9.18
C LYS A 182 -44.61 9.99 -8.61
N LEU A 183 -45.35 10.71 -7.77
CA LEU A 183 -46.58 10.18 -7.14
C LEU A 183 -47.64 9.85 -8.19
N PHE A 184 -47.77 10.68 -9.24
CA PHE A 184 -48.71 10.51 -10.35
C PHE A 184 -48.40 9.32 -11.29
N GLN A 185 -47.25 8.67 -11.10
CA GLN A 185 -46.85 7.45 -11.83
C GLN A 185 -47.27 6.16 -11.09
N SER A 186 -47.98 6.29 -9.96
CA SER A 186 -48.35 5.17 -9.09
C SER A 186 -49.81 5.27 -8.62
N THR A 187 -50.34 4.20 -8.05
CA THR A 187 -51.68 4.16 -7.45
C THR A 187 -51.88 5.32 -6.46
N PHE A 188 -53.04 5.96 -6.54
CA PHE A 188 -53.41 7.05 -5.64
C PHE A 188 -53.27 6.63 -4.17
N ASN A 189 -52.67 7.50 -3.36
CA ASN A 189 -52.44 7.24 -1.95
C ASN A 189 -52.63 8.55 -1.15
N ASN A 190 -53.79 8.68 -0.51
CA ASN A 190 -54.17 9.87 0.27
C ASN A 190 -53.10 10.31 1.28
N ALA A 191 -52.41 9.37 1.95
CA ALA A 191 -51.35 9.71 2.89
C ALA A 191 -50.14 10.36 2.19
N LYS A 192 -49.71 9.82 1.03
CA LYS A 192 -48.63 10.42 0.23
C LYS A 192 -49.02 11.76 -0.40
N ILE A 193 -50.29 11.93 -0.79
CA ILE A 193 -50.78 13.21 -1.34
C ILE A 193 -50.82 14.29 -0.26
N LYS A 194 -51.30 13.97 0.95
CA LYS A 194 -51.23 14.89 2.09
C LYS A 194 -49.80 15.21 2.51
N ASP A 195 -48.90 14.24 2.46
CA ASP A 195 -47.47 14.48 2.70
C ASP A 195 -46.87 15.43 1.64
N ALA A 196 -47.17 15.21 0.36
CA ALA A 196 -46.76 16.12 -0.73
C ALA A 196 -47.30 17.55 -0.55
N GLN A 197 -48.56 17.71 -0.15
CA GLN A 197 -49.16 19.00 0.20
C GLN A 197 -48.37 19.71 1.33
N ASN A 198 -47.98 18.96 2.37
CA ASN A 198 -47.14 19.50 3.44
C ASN A 198 -45.73 19.85 2.96
N GLN A 199 -45.13 19.05 2.07
CA GLN A 199 -43.80 19.32 1.50
C GLN A 199 -43.79 20.57 0.61
N PHE A 200 -44.88 20.90 -0.11
CA PHE A 200 -44.96 22.16 -0.88
C PHE A 200 -44.81 23.40 0.00
N ASN A 201 -45.37 23.39 1.21
CA ASN A 201 -45.24 24.50 2.15
C ASN A 201 -43.80 24.68 2.68
N GLN A 202 -42.89 23.74 2.37
CA GLN A 202 -41.48 23.77 2.70
C GLN A 202 -40.58 24.10 1.49
N ILE A 203 -41.14 24.28 0.29
CA ILE A 203 -40.41 24.75 -0.89
C ILE A 203 -40.37 26.29 -0.80
N GLN A 204 -39.18 26.87 -0.79
CA GLN A 204 -38.99 28.31 -0.61
C GLN A 204 -38.92 29.07 -1.94
N LEU A 205 -38.67 28.36 -3.04
CA LEU A 205 -38.58 28.93 -4.38
C LEU A 205 -39.98 29.12 -4.99
N GLU A 206 -40.20 30.26 -5.62
CA GLU A 206 -41.39 30.51 -6.45
C GLU A 206 -41.08 30.18 -7.91
N SER A 207 -41.94 29.37 -8.55
CA SER A 207 -41.80 28.99 -9.97
C SER A 207 -43.14 28.51 -10.53
N SER A 208 -43.37 28.81 -11.81
CA SER A 208 -44.59 28.39 -12.52
C SER A 208 -44.78 26.88 -12.57
N SER A 209 -43.68 26.11 -12.59
CA SER A 209 -43.73 24.65 -12.50
C SER A 209 -44.11 24.15 -11.10
N ILE A 210 -43.72 24.86 -10.03
CA ILE A 210 -44.16 24.55 -8.66
C ILE A 210 -45.66 24.79 -8.52
N ASP A 211 -46.17 25.92 -9.01
CA ASP A 211 -47.61 26.23 -8.95
C ASP A 211 -48.44 25.21 -9.75
N LYS A 212 -47.98 24.84 -10.94
CA LYS A 212 -48.58 23.74 -11.72
C LYS A 212 -48.57 22.43 -10.96
N LEU A 213 -47.47 22.07 -10.29
CA LEU A 213 -47.37 20.82 -9.53
C LEU A 213 -48.26 20.85 -8.28
N ARG A 214 -48.41 22.01 -7.62
CA ARG A 214 -49.31 22.21 -6.48
C ARG A 214 -50.76 21.95 -6.90
N ASN A 215 -51.22 22.64 -7.95
CA ASN A 215 -52.56 22.43 -8.52
C ASN A 215 -52.80 20.96 -8.91
N LYS A 216 -51.78 20.27 -9.45
CA LYS A 216 -51.88 18.84 -9.77
C LYS A 216 -52.11 17.96 -8.54
N VAL A 217 -51.37 18.21 -7.46
CA VAL A 217 -51.52 17.45 -6.21
C VAL A 217 -52.87 17.73 -5.55
N GLU A 218 -53.33 18.99 -5.56
CA GLU A 218 -54.65 19.38 -5.03
C GLU A 218 -55.80 18.69 -5.77
N ASN A 219 -55.74 18.63 -7.11
CA ASN A 219 -56.80 18.03 -7.93
C ASN A 219 -56.78 16.50 -7.98
N TYR A 220 -55.67 15.85 -7.63
CA TYR A 220 -55.49 14.40 -7.85
C TYR A 220 -56.54 13.54 -7.13
N GLN A 221 -56.97 13.91 -5.93
CA GLN A 221 -58.05 13.16 -5.26
C GLN A 221 -59.36 13.24 -6.06
N ALA A 222 -59.78 14.44 -6.46
CA ALA A 222 -61.03 14.64 -7.20
C ALA A 222 -61.02 13.88 -8.54
N LEU A 223 -59.88 13.86 -9.23
CA LEU A 223 -59.67 13.10 -10.46
C LEU A 223 -59.77 11.58 -10.23
N ASN A 224 -59.11 11.08 -9.18
CA ASN A 224 -59.16 9.66 -8.82
C ASN A 224 -60.58 9.21 -8.47
N ASP A 225 -61.30 10.01 -7.69
CA ASP A 225 -62.68 9.72 -7.28
C ASP A 225 -63.65 9.84 -8.47
N GLY A 226 -63.44 10.80 -9.39
CA GLY A 226 -64.18 10.90 -10.64
C GLY A 226 -63.98 9.72 -11.59
N LEU A 227 -62.77 9.14 -11.65
CA LEU A 227 -62.51 7.94 -12.43
C LEU A 227 -63.21 6.70 -11.83
N LYS A 228 -63.33 6.61 -10.51
CA LYS A 228 -64.12 5.58 -9.83
C LYS A 228 -65.61 5.69 -10.20
N GLU A 229 -66.19 6.89 -10.07
CA GLU A 229 -67.58 7.15 -10.47
C GLU A 229 -67.83 6.78 -11.95
N THR A 230 -66.86 7.06 -12.82
CA THR A 230 -66.93 6.70 -14.25
C THR A 230 -66.93 5.19 -14.47
N ILE A 231 -66.09 4.44 -13.76
CA ILE A 231 -66.09 2.97 -13.80
C ILE A 231 -67.42 2.42 -13.28
N GLU A 232 -67.95 2.96 -12.18
CA GLU A 232 -69.24 2.54 -11.59
C GLU A 232 -70.43 2.80 -12.54
N LYS A 233 -70.44 3.91 -13.28
CA LYS A 233 -71.43 4.18 -14.33
C LYS A 233 -71.33 3.17 -15.48
N ILE A 234 -70.13 2.85 -15.94
CA ILE A 234 -69.91 1.84 -16.99
C ILE A 234 -70.38 0.45 -16.51
N MET A 235 -70.06 0.07 -15.27
CA MET A 235 -70.56 -1.18 -14.67
C MET A 235 -72.09 -1.19 -14.50
N THR A 236 -72.70 -0.03 -14.26
CA THR A 236 -74.17 0.12 -14.22
C THR A 236 -74.78 -0.09 -15.60
N LEU A 237 -74.16 0.44 -16.67
CA LEU A 237 -74.56 0.14 -18.05
C LEU A 237 -74.43 -1.36 -18.38
N ASP A 238 -73.40 -2.03 -17.86
CA ASP A 238 -73.25 -3.49 -18.02
C ASP A 238 -74.37 -4.29 -17.37
N GLY A 239 -74.83 -3.87 -16.18
CA GLY A 239 -75.97 -4.49 -15.50
C GLY A 239 -77.33 -4.21 -16.16
N GLN A 240 -77.44 -3.15 -16.95
CA GLN A 240 -78.68 -2.75 -17.64
C GLN A 240 -78.81 -3.36 -19.04
N GLU A 241 -77.71 -3.50 -19.79
CA GLU A 241 -77.70 -4.04 -21.15
C GLU A 241 -76.48 -4.94 -21.40
N SER A 242 -76.71 -6.24 -21.66
CA SER A 242 -75.70 -7.15 -22.19
C SER A 242 -75.89 -7.33 -23.70
N VAL A 243 -74.79 -7.20 -24.44
CA VAL A 243 -74.75 -7.18 -25.91
C VAL A 243 -73.75 -8.19 -26.51
N ALA A 244 -73.10 -9.02 -25.69
CA ALA A 244 -72.09 -9.98 -26.13
C ALA A 244 -72.55 -10.89 -27.29
N SER A 245 -73.79 -11.38 -27.24
CA SER A 245 -74.40 -12.23 -28.29
C SER A 245 -75.25 -11.47 -29.32
N MET A 246 -75.22 -10.12 -29.30
CA MET A 246 -76.00 -9.28 -30.21
C MET A 246 -75.21 -8.89 -31.47
N SER A 247 -75.90 -8.26 -32.43
CA SER A 247 -75.28 -7.76 -33.65
C SER A 247 -74.19 -6.72 -33.37
N LYS A 248 -73.22 -6.59 -34.30
CA LYS A 248 -72.14 -5.62 -34.16
C LYS A 248 -72.65 -4.17 -34.05
N GLU A 249 -73.78 -3.85 -34.67
CA GLU A 249 -74.43 -2.55 -34.53
C GLU A 249 -74.85 -2.27 -33.08
N THR A 250 -75.46 -3.24 -32.39
CA THR A 250 -75.87 -3.08 -30.99
C THR A 250 -74.66 -3.05 -30.04
N GLN A 251 -73.63 -3.86 -30.31
CA GLN A 251 -72.35 -3.75 -29.59
C GLN A 251 -71.73 -2.36 -29.73
N ASN A 252 -71.71 -1.81 -30.95
CA ASN A 252 -71.18 -0.47 -31.21
C ASN A 252 -72.01 0.62 -30.51
N LYS A 253 -73.35 0.50 -30.44
CA LYS A 253 -74.21 1.43 -29.70
C LYS A 253 -73.87 1.46 -28.21
N LYS A 254 -73.67 0.31 -27.57
CA LYS A 254 -73.23 0.26 -26.16
C LYS A 254 -71.81 0.83 -26.00
N LEU A 255 -70.88 0.48 -26.88
CA LEU A 255 -69.52 1.04 -26.87
C LEU A 255 -69.54 2.58 -26.98
N SER A 256 -70.42 3.16 -27.81
CA SER A 256 -70.59 4.61 -27.89
C SER A 256 -71.02 5.24 -26.56
N LYS A 257 -71.94 4.60 -25.79
CA LYS A 257 -72.31 5.09 -24.45
C LYS A 257 -71.13 5.04 -23.48
N ILE A 258 -70.36 3.94 -23.49
CA ILE A 258 -69.15 3.79 -22.65
C ILE A 258 -68.12 4.88 -22.98
N LEU A 259 -67.90 5.17 -24.26
CA LEU A 259 -67.00 6.24 -24.69
C LEU A 259 -67.52 7.65 -24.34
N ILE A 260 -68.85 7.84 -24.27
CA ILE A 260 -69.46 9.09 -23.77
C ILE A 260 -69.16 9.29 -22.28
N GLU A 261 -69.29 8.26 -21.43
CA GLU A 261 -68.93 8.36 -20.00
C GLU A 261 -67.44 8.69 -19.81
N ILE A 262 -66.56 8.06 -20.57
CA ILE A 262 -65.11 8.36 -20.54
C ILE A 262 -64.83 9.79 -21.04
N SER A 263 -65.53 10.26 -22.07
CA SER A 263 -65.41 11.64 -22.57
C SER A 263 -65.91 12.65 -21.53
N TYR A 264 -67.02 12.33 -20.85
CA TYR A 264 -67.61 13.16 -19.79
C TYR A 264 -66.64 13.32 -18.62
N TYR A 265 -65.95 12.25 -18.21
CA TYR A 265 -64.84 12.34 -17.24
C TYR A 265 -63.74 13.28 -17.72
N ILE A 266 -63.28 13.13 -18.97
CA ILE A 266 -62.19 13.96 -19.50
C ILE A 266 -62.56 15.46 -19.50
N PHE A 267 -63.76 15.80 -19.97
CA PHE A 267 -64.20 17.19 -20.08
C PHE A 267 -64.60 17.83 -18.75
N ASN A 268 -65.27 17.11 -17.85
CA ASN A 268 -65.74 17.70 -16.59
C ASN A 268 -64.62 17.94 -15.59
N TYR A 269 -63.59 17.11 -15.60
CA TYR A 269 -62.44 17.21 -14.71
C TYR A 269 -61.23 17.91 -15.36
N ASP A 270 -61.36 18.38 -16.61
CA ASP A 270 -60.31 19.02 -17.42
C ASP A 270 -58.95 18.30 -17.35
N ILE A 271 -58.98 16.97 -17.48
CA ILE A 271 -57.81 16.13 -17.21
C ILE A 271 -56.80 16.17 -18.36
N ASN A 272 -55.62 16.72 -18.10
CA ASN A 272 -54.46 16.49 -18.94
C ASN A 272 -53.87 15.10 -18.68
N LEU A 273 -54.04 14.17 -19.62
CA LEU A 273 -53.58 12.78 -19.49
C LEU A 273 -52.06 12.65 -19.26
N LEU A 274 -51.26 13.58 -19.80
CA LEU A 274 -49.80 13.59 -19.60
C LEU A 274 -49.40 13.95 -18.17
N ASP A 275 -50.28 14.64 -17.44
CA ASP A 275 -50.02 15.09 -16.07
C ASP A 275 -50.36 14.03 -15.02
N TYR A 276 -51.20 13.05 -15.37
CA TYR A 276 -51.60 11.92 -14.51
C TYR A 276 -51.40 10.57 -15.22
N PRO A 277 -50.15 10.14 -15.47
CA PRO A 277 -49.86 8.91 -16.23
C PRO A 277 -50.61 7.68 -15.69
N TYR A 278 -50.66 7.50 -14.36
CA TYR A 278 -51.30 6.33 -13.77
C TYR A 278 -52.83 6.29 -13.99
N LEU A 279 -53.52 7.44 -13.85
CA LEU A 279 -54.97 7.50 -14.13
C LEU A 279 -55.25 7.28 -15.63
N SER A 280 -54.38 7.80 -16.49
CA SER A 280 -54.44 7.59 -17.93
C SER A 280 -54.25 6.12 -18.30
N ASP A 281 -53.31 5.41 -17.69
CA ASP A 281 -53.11 3.96 -17.88
C ASP A 281 -54.35 3.15 -17.49
N VAL A 282 -54.99 3.49 -16.36
CA VAL A 282 -56.26 2.85 -15.94
C VAL A 282 -57.37 3.15 -16.94
N MET A 283 -57.50 4.40 -17.39
CA MET A 283 -58.50 4.82 -18.38
C MET A 283 -58.29 4.12 -19.74
N PHE A 284 -57.06 4.02 -20.22
CA PHE A 284 -56.73 3.30 -21.46
C PHE A 284 -56.98 1.79 -21.34
N GLU A 285 -56.78 1.19 -20.17
CA GLU A 285 -57.13 -0.21 -19.91
C GLU A 285 -58.65 -0.45 -19.95
N ILE A 286 -59.49 0.50 -19.50
CA ILE A 286 -60.95 0.46 -19.72
C ILE A 286 -61.25 0.41 -21.23
N ILE A 287 -60.75 1.37 -22.00
CA ILE A 287 -60.99 1.48 -23.46
C ILE A 287 -60.55 0.19 -24.17
N LYS A 288 -59.35 -0.29 -23.85
CA LYS A 288 -58.73 -1.49 -24.44
C LYS A 288 -59.54 -2.76 -24.18
N ARG A 289 -60.19 -2.89 -23.02
CA ARG A 289 -61.07 -4.04 -22.70
C ARG A 289 -62.45 -3.90 -23.33
N LYS A 290 -63.06 -2.71 -23.26
CA LYS A 290 -64.41 -2.44 -23.74
C LYS A 290 -64.55 -2.39 -25.26
N THR A 291 -63.50 -1.98 -25.99
CA THR A 291 -63.51 -1.91 -27.46
C THR A 291 -63.75 -3.26 -28.16
N PRO A 292 -63.04 -4.36 -27.85
CA PRO A 292 -63.33 -5.67 -28.44
C PRO A 292 -64.61 -6.30 -27.88
N ASN A 293 -64.92 -6.09 -26.59
CA ASN A 293 -66.11 -6.61 -25.93
C ASN A 293 -66.71 -5.56 -24.97
N PRO A 294 -67.84 -4.91 -25.32
CA PRO A 294 -68.50 -3.94 -24.46
C PRO A 294 -68.97 -4.48 -23.11
N ASP A 295 -69.15 -5.80 -22.96
CA ASP A 295 -69.55 -6.48 -21.72
C ASP A 295 -68.34 -6.96 -20.89
N ALA A 296 -67.10 -6.64 -21.29
CA ALA A 296 -65.91 -7.07 -20.54
C ALA A 296 -65.87 -6.47 -19.13
N ASP A 297 -65.56 -7.28 -18.12
CA ASP A 297 -65.44 -6.81 -16.73
C ASP A 297 -64.24 -5.87 -16.54
N ILE A 298 -64.49 -4.84 -15.74
CA ILE A 298 -63.54 -3.80 -15.33
C ILE A 298 -63.55 -3.57 -13.80
N SER A 299 -64.26 -4.40 -13.03
CA SER A 299 -64.38 -4.28 -11.57
C SER A 299 -63.04 -4.40 -10.83
N ASP A 300 -62.04 -5.07 -11.42
CA ASP A 300 -60.66 -5.11 -10.91
C ASP A 300 -59.94 -3.75 -11.00
N LEU A 301 -60.38 -2.84 -11.89
CA LEU A 301 -59.78 -1.53 -12.05
C LEU A 301 -60.13 -0.58 -10.90
N LEU A 302 -61.29 -0.75 -10.24
CA LEU A 302 -61.60 -0.03 -8.99
C LEU A 302 -60.60 -0.34 -7.87
N LYS A 303 -60.02 -1.54 -7.85
CA LYS A 303 -58.99 -1.94 -6.86
C LYS A 303 -57.62 -1.32 -7.13
N LYS A 304 -57.46 -0.59 -8.24
CA LYS A 304 -56.24 0.12 -8.64
C LYS A 304 -56.29 1.62 -8.33
N LEU A 305 -57.39 2.13 -7.74
CA LEU A 305 -57.67 3.55 -7.50
C LEU A 305 -58.02 3.81 -6.02
#